data_AF-A0A431ID96-F1
#
_entry.id   AF-A0A431ID96-F1
#
_cell.length_a   1.000
_cell.length_b   1.000
_cell.length_c   1.000
_cell.angle_alpha   90.00
_cell.angle_beta   90.00
_cell.angle_gamma   90.00
#
_symmetry.space_group_name_H-M   'P 1'
#
loop_
_entity.id
_entity.type
_entity.pdbx_description
1 polymer ?
#
loop_
_entity_poly.entity_id
_entity_poly.type
_entity_poly.pdbx_seq_one_letter_code
_entity_poly.pdbx_strand_id
1 'polypeptide(L)'
;MAKSKEKFIYQQLRMATLTYGIRERCLNKTRTREIVGTYKNGKPKYKYFWHCAKCAYSSGDNAQFEADHVQEIGGYHGDWNVVIERMFDEDNMQVLCLGCHSKKTSGFNATRLFKRKV
;
A
#
# COMPACT_ATOMS: atom_id res chain seq x y z
N MET A 1 0.55 -31.31 2.77
CA MET A 1 1.91 -30.78 2.59
C MET A 1 2.06 -29.75 1.44
N ALA A 2 1.03 -29.50 0.61
CA ALA A 2 1.07 -28.46 -0.45
C ALA A 2 1.20 -27.01 0.06
N LYS A 3 0.68 -26.72 1.27
CA LYS A 3 0.64 -25.38 1.87
C LYS A 3 2.01 -24.73 2.11
N SER A 4 3.14 -25.46 2.12
CA SER A 4 4.46 -24.85 2.36
C SER A 4 5.08 -24.24 1.10
N LYS A 5 4.97 -24.91 -0.06
CA LYS A 5 5.51 -24.42 -1.34
C LYS A 5 4.75 -23.20 -1.84
N GLU A 6 3.41 -23.25 -1.80
CA GLU A 6 2.57 -22.11 -2.18
C GLU A 6 2.83 -20.90 -1.28
N LYS A 7 2.92 -21.11 0.04
CA LYS A 7 3.28 -20.05 0.98
C LYS A 7 4.65 -19.46 0.70
N PHE A 8 5.63 -20.31 0.37
CA PHE A 8 6.98 -19.86 -0.01
C PHE A 8 6.94 -19.00 -1.28
N ILE A 9 6.33 -19.49 -2.36
CA ILE A 9 6.20 -18.75 -3.63
C ILE A 9 5.49 -17.41 -3.41
N TYR A 10 4.37 -17.42 -2.69
CA TYR A 10 3.61 -16.21 -2.38
C TYR A 10 4.44 -15.19 -1.60
N GLN A 11 5.26 -15.65 -0.65
CA GLN A 11 6.19 -14.78 0.07
C GLN A 11 7.29 -14.22 -0.85
N GLN A 12 7.84 -15.02 -1.76
CA GLN A 12 8.83 -14.54 -2.73
C GLN A 12 8.24 -13.47 -3.65
N LEU A 13 7.01 -13.67 -4.14
CA LEU A 13 6.30 -12.67 -4.93
C LEU A 13 6.10 -11.37 -4.16
N ARG A 14 5.69 -11.45 -2.88
CA ARG A 14 5.58 -10.27 -2.01
C ARG A 14 6.91 -9.54 -1.87
N MET A 15 8.01 -10.25 -1.64
CA MET A 15 9.33 -9.62 -1.56
C MET A 15 9.73 -8.97 -2.89
N ALA A 16 9.41 -9.61 -4.01
CA ALA A 16 9.69 -9.07 -5.34
C ALA A 16 8.97 -7.74 -5.60
N THR A 17 7.80 -7.48 -5.00
CA THR A 17 7.15 -6.15 -5.08
C THR A 17 7.99 -5.02 -4.50
N LEU A 18 8.84 -5.31 -3.51
CA LEU A 18 9.76 -4.32 -2.95
C LEU A 18 10.83 -3.92 -3.96
N THR A 19 11.41 -4.91 -4.65
CA THR A 19 12.43 -4.68 -5.69
C THR A 19 11.82 -4.05 -6.95
N TYR A 20 10.60 -4.44 -7.33
CA TYR A 20 9.92 -3.88 -8.49
C TYR A 20 9.55 -2.40 -8.32
N GLY A 21 9.48 -1.90 -7.07
CA GLY A 21 9.30 -0.48 -6.78
C GLY A 21 7.86 0.05 -6.91
N ILE A 22 6.86 -0.84 -7.03
CA ILE A 22 5.44 -0.45 -7.14
C ILE A 22 4.97 0.41 -5.95
N ARG A 23 5.41 0.07 -4.73
CA ARG A 23 5.08 0.80 -3.51
C ARG A 23 5.64 2.21 -3.51
N GLU A 24 6.91 2.35 -3.90
CA GLU A 24 7.56 3.66 -4.00
C GLU A 24 6.88 4.52 -5.06
N ARG A 25 6.55 3.95 -6.23
CA ARG A 25 5.80 4.65 -7.28
C ARG A 25 4.43 5.11 -6.78
N CYS A 26 3.69 4.28 -6.06
CA CYS A 26 2.42 4.66 -5.45
C CYS A 26 2.58 5.86 -4.50
N LEU A 27 3.56 5.81 -3.58
CA LEU A 27 3.85 6.91 -2.65
C LEU A 27 4.27 8.20 -3.36
N ASN A 28 5.06 8.09 -4.42
CA ASN A 28 5.53 9.25 -5.18
C ASN A 28 4.45 9.87 -6.07
N LYS A 29 3.46 9.09 -6.53
CA LYS A 29 2.33 9.60 -7.33
C LYS A 29 1.36 10.44 -6.51
N THR A 30 1.20 10.17 -5.20
CA THR A 30 0.23 10.87 -4.36
C THR A 30 0.80 12.07 -3.61
N ARG A 31 2.12 12.27 -3.59
CA ARG A 31 2.73 13.38 -2.85
C ARG A 31 2.63 14.71 -3.59
N THR A 32 2.38 15.78 -2.85
CA THR A 32 2.44 17.17 -3.35
C THR A 32 3.72 17.84 -2.89
N ARG A 33 4.21 18.81 -3.67
CA ARG A 33 5.34 19.66 -3.27
C ARG A 33 4.81 21.00 -2.79
N GLU A 34 5.01 21.30 -1.51
CA GLU A 34 4.47 22.50 -0.85
C GLU A 34 5.59 23.41 -0.34
N ILE A 35 5.32 24.72 -0.29
CA ILE A 35 6.26 25.70 0.23
C ILE A 35 6.12 25.74 1.75
N VAL A 36 7.21 25.44 2.47
CA VAL A 36 7.24 25.42 3.95
C VAL A 36 7.95 26.63 4.54
N GLY A 37 8.39 27.56 3.69
CA GLY A 37 9.03 28.81 4.08
C GLY A 37 10.04 29.29 3.05
N THR A 38 10.98 30.12 3.50
CA THR A 38 11.96 30.77 2.63
C THR A 38 13.35 30.63 3.24
N TYR A 39 14.38 30.47 2.40
CA TYR A 39 15.77 30.59 2.81
C TYR A 39 16.16 32.05 3.04
N LYS A 40 17.28 32.31 3.72
CA LYS A 40 17.78 33.68 3.97
C LYS A 40 18.06 34.45 2.67
N ASN A 41 18.25 33.75 1.55
CA ASN A 41 18.46 34.33 0.22
C ASN A 41 17.15 34.60 -0.56
N GLY A 42 15.99 34.52 0.09
CA GLY A 42 14.69 34.78 -0.54
C GLY A 42 14.13 33.61 -1.38
N LYS A 43 14.86 32.51 -1.56
CA LYS A 43 14.37 31.35 -2.32
C LYS A 43 13.37 30.51 -1.50
N PRO A 44 12.28 30.00 -2.09
CA PRO A 44 11.32 29.15 -1.39
C PRO A 44 11.93 27.81 -0.99
N LYS A 45 11.55 27.35 0.20
CA LYS A 45 11.83 26.00 0.73
C LYS A 45 10.65 25.10 0.38
N TYR A 46 10.92 24.01 -0.32
CA TYR A 46 9.90 23.04 -0.66
C TYR A 46 10.03 21.78 0.20
N LYS A 47 8.90 21.19 0.56
CA LYS A 47 8.82 19.86 1.17
C LYS A 47 7.75 19.04 0.47
N TYR A 48 7.96 17.73 0.40
CA TYR A 48 6.91 16.81 -0.05
C TYR A 48 5.96 16.47 1.10
N PHE A 49 4.67 16.43 0.80
CA PHE A 49 3.61 15.97 1.68
C PHE A 49 2.89 14.81 1.02
N TRP A 50 2.73 13.71 1.76
CA TRP A 50 1.95 12.55 1.34
C TRP A 50 0.53 12.67 1.85
N HIS A 51 -0.42 12.15 1.06
CA HIS A 51 -1.86 12.28 1.31
C HIS A 51 -2.52 10.91 1.39
N CYS A 52 -3.35 10.72 2.41
CA CYS A 52 -4.13 9.50 2.56
C CYS A 52 -5.28 9.46 1.54
N ALA A 53 -5.46 8.33 0.86
CA ALA A 53 -6.56 8.14 -0.10
C ALA A 53 -7.94 7.99 0.56
N LYS A 54 -8.01 7.76 1.88
CA LYS A 54 -9.26 7.47 2.61
C LYS A 54 -9.71 8.56 3.56
N CYS A 55 -8.83 9.47 3.95
CA CYS A 55 -9.14 10.56 4.86
C CYS A 55 -8.34 11.81 4.50
N ALA A 56 -8.69 12.96 5.08
CA ALA A 56 -8.00 14.22 4.81
C ALA A 56 -6.61 14.34 5.47
N TYR A 57 -6.03 13.24 5.98
CA TYR A 57 -4.72 13.29 6.64
C TYR A 57 -3.59 13.44 5.63
N SER A 58 -2.75 14.44 5.85
CA SER A 58 -1.54 14.74 5.08
C SER A 58 -0.36 14.98 6.01
N SER A 59 0.82 14.48 5.66
CA SER A 59 2.03 14.74 6.46
C SER A 59 3.28 14.72 5.59
N GLY A 60 4.27 15.52 5.99
CA GLY A 60 5.58 15.54 5.36
C GLY A 60 6.54 14.47 5.90
N ASP A 61 6.04 13.54 6.72
CA ASP A 61 6.74 12.35 7.19
C ASP A 61 6.18 11.10 6.48
N ASN A 62 6.96 10.55 5.57
CA ASN A 62 6.60 9.35 4.81
C ASN A 62 6.39 8.12 5.72
N ALA A 63 7.02 8.06 6.89
CA ALA A 63 6.89 6.92 7.81
C ALA A 63 5.45 6.75 8.36
N GLN A 64 4.60 7.75 8.19
CA GLN A 64 3.20 7.72 8.62
C GLN A 64 2.24 7.17 7.55
N PHE A 65 2.79 6.73 6.40
CA PHE A 65 2.02 6.23 5.28
C PHE A 65 2.52 4.86 4.82
N GLU A 66 1.60 4.05 4.33
CA GLU A 66 1.88 2.77 3.70
C GLU A 66 1.17 2.69 2.34
N ALA A 67 1.86 2.08 1.38
CA ALA A 67 1.26 1.69 0.11
C ALA A 67 0.65 0.30 0.24
N ASP A 68 -0.64 0.23 -0.04
CA ASP A 68 -1.48 -0.95 0.16
C ASP A 68 -2.39 -1.18 -1.05
N HIS A 69 -2.80 -2.41 -1.28
CA HIS A 69 -3.68 -2.75 -2.40
C HIS A 69 -5.11 -2.28 -2.11
N VAL A 70 -5.82 -1.73 -3.10
CA VAL A 70 -7.23 -1.34 -2.99
C VAL A 70 -8.10 -2.58 -2.83
N GLN A 71 -7.95 -3.52 -3.75
CA GLN A 71 -8.51 -4.85 -3.70
C GLN A 71 -7.45 -5.83 -3.18
N GLU A 72 -7.85 -6.66 -2.21
CA GLU A 72 -6.98 -7.69 -1.66
C GLU A 72 -6.52 -8.68 -2.75
N ILE A 73 -5.23 -9.00 -2.77
CA ILE A 73 -4.62 -9.89 -3.77
C ILE A 73 -5.31 -11.27 -3.77
N GLY A 74 -5.69 -11.76 -2.59
CA GLY A 74 -6.19 -13.12 -2.39
C GLY A 74 -5.09 -14.18 -2.31
N GLY A 75 -5.48 -15.45 -2.26
CA GLY A 75 -4.57 -16.59 -2.23
C GLY A 75 -4.41 -17.27 -3.58
N TYR A 76 -3.60 -18.32 -3.63
CA TYR A 76 -3.51 -19.19 -4.80
C TYR A 76 -4.79 -20.03 -4.94
N HIS A 77 -5.38 -20.01 -6.14
CA HIS A 77 -6.60 -20.75 -6.49
C HIS A 77 -6.42 -21.63 -7.74
N GLY A 78 -5.21 -22.17 -7.94
CA GLY A 78 -4.89 -23.01 -9.11
C GLY A 78 -4.18 -22.29 -10.26
N ASP A 79 -4.06 -20.96 -10.19
CA ASP A 79 -3.34 -20.14 -11.17
C ASP A 79 -2.51 -19.04 -10.49
N TRP A 80 -1.22 -18.98 -10.81
CA TRP A 80 -0.30 -17.95 -10.31
C TRP A 80 -0.38 -16.65 -11.11
N ASN A 81 -0.82 -16.69 -12.37
CA ASN A 81 -0.92 -15.49 -13.21
C ASN A 81 -1.89 -14.48 -12.59
N VAL A 82 -3.04 -14.96 -12.09
CA VAL A 82 -4.02 -14.12 -11.38
C VAL A 82 -3.43 -13.47 -10.12
N VAL A 83 -2.61 -14.21 -9.36
CA VAL A 83 -1.97 -13.68 -8.15
C VAL A 83 -0.93 -12.62 -8.53
N ILE A 84 -0.12 -12.87 -9.56
CA ILE A 84 0.91 -11.96 -10.05
C ILE A 84 0.27 -10.69 -10.59
N GLU A 85 -0.75 -10.81 -11.44
CA GLU A 85 -1.47 -9.67 -12.00
C GLU A 85 -1.99 -8.75 -10.88
N ARG A 86 -2.72 -9.30 -9.90
CA ARG A 86 -3.23 -8.50 -8.76
C ARG A 86 -2.15 -7.92 -7.86
N MET A 87 -1.04 -8.63 -7.68
CA MET A 87 0.04 -8.23 -6.78
C MET A 87 0.88 -7.09 -7.37
N PHE A 88 1.04 -7.07 -8.69
CA PHE A 88 1.86 -6.10 -9.43
C PHE A 88 1.04 -5.07 -10.21
N ASP A 89 -0.28 -5.07 -10.05
CA ASP A 89 -1.17 -4.04 -10.59
C ASP A 89 -0.97 -2.69 -9.88
N GLU A 90 -0.39 -1.72 -10.59
CA GLU A 90 -0.13 -0.37 -10.08
C GLU A 90 -1.40 0.45 -9.84
N ASP A 91 -2.47 0.17 -10.60
CA ASP A 91 -3.74 0.90 -10.50
C ASP A 91 -4.55 0.38 -9.31
N ASN A 92 -4.26 -0.84 -8.86
CA ASN A 92 -4.79 -1.40 -7.62
C ASN A 92 -4.01 -0.95 -6.36
N MET A 93 -3.19 0.09 -6.41
CA MET A 93 -2.44 0.60 -5.25
C MET A 93 -3.00 1.92 -4.71
N GLN A 94 -3.04 2.05 -3.38
CA GLN A 94 -3.42 3.27 -2.69
C GLN A 94 -2.44 3.61 -1.56
N VAL A 95 -2.30 4.90 -1.27
CA VAL A 95 -1.55 5.38 -0.10
C VAL A 95 -2.50 5.59 1.06
N LEU A 96 -2.24 4.93 2.19
CA LEU A 96 -3.04 5.05 3.40
C LEU A 96 -2.17 5.54 4.55
N CYS A 97 -2.70 6.42 5.40
CA CYS A 97 -2.06 6.67 6.67
C CYS A 97 -2.15 5.41 7.56
N LEU A 98 -1.23 5.25 8.51
CA LEU A 98 -1.18 4.08 9.40
C LEU A 98 -2.53 3.78 10.08
N GLY A 99 -3.28 4.83 10.45
CA GLY A 99 -4.62 4.68 11.04
C GLY A 99 -5.66 4.07 10.07
N CYS A 100 -5.70 4.53 8.82
CA CYS A 100 -6.60 3.99 7.80
C CYS A 100 -6.17 2.58 7.37
N HIS A 101 -4.87 2.33 7.25
CA HIS A 101 -4.33 1.03 6.92
C HIS A 101 -4.67 -0.03 7.98
N SER A 102 -4.47 0.31 9.26
CA SER A 102 -4.83 -0.56 10.38
C SER A 102 -6.34 -0.89 10.41
N LYS A 103 -7.20 0.10 10.13
CA LYS A 103 -8.66 -0.10 10.00
C LYS A 103 -9.01 -1.04 8.85
N LYS A 104 -8.40 -0.86 7.66
CA LYS A 104 -8.61 -1.76 6.51
C LYS A 104 -8.21 -3.20 6.86
N THR A 105 -7.01 -3.37 7.41
CA THR A 105 -6.49 -4.68 7.83
C THR A 105 -7.42 -5.37 8.84
N SER A 106 -7.85 -4.63 9.86
CA SER A 106 -8.75 -5.14 10.89
C SER A 106 -10.12 -5.53 10.32
N GLY A 107 -10.68 -4.70 9.44
CA GLY A 107 -11.94 -4.97 8.75
C GLY A 107 -11.85 -6.23 7.87
N PHE A 108 -10.79 -6.38 7.09
CA PHE A 108 -10.56 -7.58 6.29
C PHE A 108 -10.46 -8.84 7.15
N ASN A 109 -9.68 -8.79 8.24
CA ASN A 109 -9.55 -9.93 9.15
C ASN A 109 -10.90 -10.30 9.79
N ALA A 110 -11.73 -9.33 10.17
CA ALA A 110 -13.06 -9.59 10.71
C ALA A 110 -13.96 -10.29 9.67
N THR A 111 -13.95 -9.85 8.40
CA THR A 111 -14.74 -10.50 7.35
C THR A 111 -14.32 -11.95 7.09
N ARG A 112 -13.01 -12.26 7.15
CA ARG A 112 -12.51 -13.64 7.01
C ARG A 112 -12.97 -14.59 8.10
N LEU A 113 -13.20 -14.07 9.31
CA LEU A 113 -13.63 -14.86 10.46
C LEU A 113 -15.16 -15.02 10.53
N PHE A 114 -15.90 -14.17 9.83
CA PHE A 114 -17.35 -14.19 9.83
C PHE A 114 -17.88 -15.45 9.14
N LYS A 115 -18.45 -16.37 9.93
CA LYS A 115 -19.27 -17.47 9.44
C LYS A 115 -20.73 -17.09 9.63
N ARG A 116 -21.45 -16.83 8.54
CA ARG A 116 -22.90 -16.66 8.60
C ARG A 116 -23.50 -17.96 9.16
N LYS A 117 -24.19 -17.87 10.31
CA LYS A 117 -25.02 -18.98 10.78
C LYS A 117 -26.11 -19.18 9.71
N VAL A 118 -26.09 -20.35 9.10
CA VAL A 118 -27.15 -20.83 8.19
C VAL A 118 -28.27 -21.38 9.05
#